data_AF-A0A2K3US62-F1
#
_entry.id   AF-A0A2K3US62-F1
#
_cell.length_a   1.000
_cell.length_b   1.000
_cell.length_c   1.000
_cell.angle_alpha   90.00
_cell.angle_beta   90.00
_cell.angle_gamma   90.00
#
_symmetry.space_group_name_H-M   'P 1'
#
loop_
_entity.id
_entity.type
_entity.pdbx_description
1 polymer ?
#
loop_
_entity_poly.entity_id
_entity_poly.type
_entity_poly.pdbx_seq_one_letter_code
_entity_poly.pdbx_strand_id
1 'polypeptide(L)'
;MNTDWNGLKHMSQRTTSKSSISSQYLRRQLQAWAVIPGQVNPPLFTDPRIFSADELGEAVQTVQDVIYLLPTVAEAHVTKRAALVGILGAALARALNDEHSRRWYCRLIWNAWSAEIQGRGGLQVLAAQLARLDVDRQEWGELRQPAALLACRVKTTGTHMESE
;
A
#
# COMPACT_ATOMS: atom_id res chain seq x y z
N MET A 1 -6.53 50.25 -45.26
CA MET A 1 -7.91 49.76 -45.01
C MET A 1 -7.89 49.00 -43.71
N ASN A 2 -8.47 49.61 -42.67
CA ASN A 2 -8.72 49.02 -41.35
C ASN A 2 -9.84 47.98 -41.46
N THR A 3 -9.70 46.86 -40.76
CA THR A 3 -10.82 46.24 -40.04
C THR A 3 -10.26 45.39 -38.90
N ASP A 4 -10.20 46.02 -37.74
CA ASP A 4 -10.29 45.36 -36.43
C ASP A 4 -11.66 44.68 -36.30
N TRP A 5 -11.66 43.42 -35.84
CA TRP A 5 -12.78 42.84 -35.11
C TRP A 5 -12.22 42.03 -33.93
N ASN A 6 -12.16 42.70 -32.79
CA ASN A 6 -12.05 42.09 -31.46
C ASN A 6 -13.30 41.23 -31.18
N GLY A 7 -13.12 40.06 -30.58
CA GLY A 7 -14.26 39.24 -30.16
C GLY A 7 -13.95 37.86 -29.56
N LEU A 8 -13.34 37.83 -28.37
CA LEU A 8 -13.72 36.95 -27.25
C LEU A 8 -13.73 35.41 -27.46
N LYS A 9 -12.73 34.70 -26.89
CA LYS A 9 -12.89 33.96 -25.60
C LYS A 9 -11.74 32.97 -25.32
N HIS A 10 -10.99 33.32 -24.28
CA HIS A 10 -10.53 32.48 -23.15
C HIS A 10 -10.43 30.96 -23.32
N MET A 11 -9.22 30.43 -23.10
CA MET A 11 -8.85 29.54 -21.97
C MET A 11 -7.47 28.93 -22.29
N SER A 12 -6.37 29.55 -21.87
CA SER A 12 -5.72 29.24 -20.58
C SER A 12 -5.70 27.74 -20.27
N GLN A 13 -4.93 26.96 -21.03
CA GLN A 13 -4.43 25.69 -20.52
C GLN A 13 -3.44 25.99 -19.39
N ARG A 14 -3.98 26.08 -18.17
CA ARG A 14 -3.19 26.03 -16.94
C ARG A 14 -2.54 24.66 -16.91
N THR A 15 -1.22 24.65 -16.97
CA THR A 15 -0.40 23.57 -16.43
C THR A 15 -0.68 23.47 -14.93
N THR A 16 -1.71 22.72 -14.56
CA THR A 16 -1.92 22.36 -13.16
C THR A 16 -0.90 21.28 -12.81
N SER A 17 0.22 21.70 -12.23
CA SER A 17 1.12 20.81 -11.52
C SER A 17 0.30 20.00 -10.52
N LYS A 18 0.22 18.68 -10.71
CA LYS A 18 -0.42 17.76 -9.77
C LYS A 18 0.28 17.90 -8.42
N SER A 19 -0.40 18.52 -7.45
CA SER A 19 0.08 18.62 -6.07
C SER A 19 0.00 17.23 -5.45
N SER A 20 1.13 16.55 -5.30
CA SER A 20 1.26 15.37 -4.43
C SER A 20 0.81 15.77 -3.02
N ILE A 21 -0.25 15.13 -2.52
CA ILE A 21 -0.73 15.37 -1.16
C ILE A 21 0.26 14.68 -0.21
N SER A 22 0.91 15.45 0.65
CA SER A 22 1.83 14.93 1.66
C SER A 22 1.14 13.88 2.55
N SER A 23 1.79 12.75 2.81
CA SER A 23 1.31 11.69 3.71
C SER A 23 0.95 12.20 5.11
N GLN A 24 1.64 13.24 5.59
CA GLN A 24 1.33 13.89 6.87
C GLN A 24 -0.02 14.62 6.85
N TYR A 25 -0.40 15.20 5.70
CA TYR A 25 -1.68 15.87 5.53
C TYR A 25 -2.83 14.86 5.56
N LEU A 26 -2.69 13.75 4.83
CA LEU A 26 -3.69 12.66 4.82
C LEU A 26 -3.90 12.10 6.24
N ARG A 27 -2.82 11.84 6.97
CA ARG A 27 -2.90 11.33 8.35
C ARG A 27 -3.64 12.28 9.29
N ARG A 28 -3.37 13.59 9.22
CA ARG A 28 -4.06 14.61 10.03
C ARG A 28 -5.55 14.69 9.69
N GLN A 29 -5.89 14.57 8.42
CA GLN A 29 -7.28 14.60 7.96
C GLN A 29 -8.07 13.38 8.46
N LEU A 30 -7.46 12.19 8.44
CA LEU A 30 -8.05 10.96 8.99
C LEU A 30 -8.20 11.03 10.52
N GLN A 31 -7.21 11.59 11.22
CA GLN A 31 -7.29 11.80 12.68
C GLN A 31 -8.43 12.76 13.07
N ALA A 32 -8.58 13.87 12.35
CA ALA A 32 -9.66 14.83 12.59
C ALA A 32 -11.03 14.18 12.35
N TRP A 33 -11.19 13.42 11.26
CA TRP A 33 -12.43 12.72 10.94
C TRP A 33 -12.83 11.68 12.00
N ALA A 34 -11.86 10.94 12.56
CA ALA A 34 -12.14 9.93 13.57
C ALA A 34 -12.60 10.48 14.92
N VAL A 35 -12.34 11.77 15.21
CA VAL A 35 -12.52 12.36 16.55
C VAL A 35 -13.64 13.42 16.57
N ILE A 36 -14.05 13.97 15.43
CA ILE A 36 -15.07 15.02 15.34
C ILE A 36 -16.45 14.40 15.04
N PRO A 37 -17.41 14.41 15.99
CA PRO A 37 -18.76 13.91 15.75
C PRO A 37 -19.47 14.78 14.71
N GLY A 38 -20.09 14.15 13.70
CA GLY A 38 -20.92 14.84 12.69
C GLY A 38 -20.20 15.24 11.40
N GLN A 39 -18.94 14.83 11.19
CA GLN A 39 -18.21 15.13 9.96
C GLN A 39 -18.69 14.23 8.79
N VAL A 40 -19.52 14.80 7.91
CA VAL A 40 -20.25 14.10 6.82
C VAL A 40 -19.48 13.96 5.50
N ASN A 41 -18.31 14.59 5.35
CA ASN A 41 -17.46 14.38 4.17
C ASN A 41 -16.53 13.19 4.42
N PRO A 42 -16.76 12.02 3.77
CA PRO A 42 -15.87 10.89 3.92
C PRO A 42 -14.46 11.29 3.40
N PRO A 43 -13.40 11.10 4.21
CA PRO A 43 -12.03 11.36 3.76
C PRO A 43 -11.56 10.31 2.75
N LEU A 44 -12.29 9.20 2.67
CA LEU A 44 -12.14 8.21 1.62
C LEU A 44 -12.66 8.85 0.33
N PHE A 45 -11.73 9.33 -0.50
CA PHE A 45 -11.98 9.51 -1.92
C PHE A 45 -12.75 8.26 -2.39
N THR A 46 -14.02 8.44 -2.76
CA THR A 46 -14.93 7.34 -3.15
C THR A 46 -14.58 6.75 -4.52
N ASP A 47 -13.37 7.02 -4.98
CA ASP A 47 -12.74 6.48 -6.16
C ASP A 47 -11.25 6.44 -5.82
N PRO A 48 -10.65 5.27 -5.57
CA PRO A 48 -9.21 5.13 -5.58
C PRO A 48 -8.79 5.35 -7.02
N ARG A 49 -8.76 6.63 -7.45
CA ARG A 49 -8.17 7.04 -8.70
C ARG A 49 -6.77 6.49 -8.67
N ILE A 50 -6.66 5.40 -9.42
CA ILE A 50 -5.55 4.48 -9.56
C ILE A 50 -4.30 5.33 -9.57
N PHE A 51 -3.63 5.40 -8.42
CA PHE A 51 -2.27 5.89 -8.38
C PHE A 51 -1.55 5.16 -9.51
N SER A 52 -0.86 5.90 -10.37
CA SER A 52 0.11 5.25 -11.26
C SER A 52 1.04 4.38 -10.40
N ALA A 53 1.64 3.35 -11.00
CA ALA A 53 2.54 2.46 -10.26
C ALA A 53 3.64 3.26 -9.52
N ASP A 54 4.05 4.38 -10.11
CA ASP A 54 5.03 5.31 -9.55
C ASP A 54 4.46 6.11 -8.36
N GLU A 55 3.28 6.73 -8.52
CA GLU A 55 2.63 7.48 -7.42
C GLU A 55 2.29 6.56 -6.22
N LEU A 56 1.91 5.30 -6.46
CA LEU A 56 1.67 4.33 -5.39
C LEU A 56 2.98 3.91 -4.73
N GLY A 57 4.04 3.71 -5.52
CA GLY A 57 5.37 3.39 -5.03
C GLY A 57 5.98 4.48 -4.14
N GLU A 58 5.60 5.74 -4.37
CA GLU A 58 5.99 6.88 -3.53
C GLU A 58 5.11 7.02 -2.27
N ALA A 59 3.82 6.71 -2.37
CA ALA A 59 2.88 6.81 -1.26
C ALA A 59 3.06 5.71 -0.20
N VAL A 60 3.48 4.50 -0.61
CA VAL A 60 3.68 3.37 0.28
C VAL A 60 5.12 3.34 0.79
N GLN A 61 5.34 3.82 2.01
CA GLN A 61 6.69 4.01 2.56
C GLN A 61 7.00 3.12 3.76
N THR A 62 5.99 2.63 4.46
CA THR A 62 6.15 1.89 5.71
C THR A 62 5.60 0.46 5.61
N VAL A 63 6.01 -0.40 6.53
CA VAL A 63 5.42 -1.74 6.69
C VAL A 63 3.92 -1.63 6.98
N GLN A 64 3.52 -0.62 7.76
CA GLN A 64 2.13 -0.36 8.09
C GLN A 64 1.29 0.01 6.85
N ASP A 65 1.81 0.83 5.93
CA ASP A 65 1.12 1.16 4.68
C ASP A 65 0.87 -0.10 3.83
N VAL A 66 1.84 -1.01 3.79
CA VAL A 66 1.69 -2.30 3.11
C VAL A 66 0.62 -3.16 3.80
N ILE A 67 0.63 -3.25 5.12
CA ILE A 67 -0.38 -3.99 5.89
C ILE A 67 -1.79 -3.50 5.55
N TYR A 68 -2.00 -2.18 5.50
CA TYR A 68 -3.31 -1.61 5.16
C TYR A 68 -3.73 -1.88 3.71
N LEU A 69 -2.78 -1.97 2.78
CA LEU A 69 -3.07 -2.21 1.36
C LEU A 69 -3.14 -3.69 0.98
N LEU A 70 -2.65 -4.62 1.81
CA LEU A 70 -2.68 -6.05 1.51
C LEU A 70 -4.06 -6.59 1.10
N PRO A 71 -5.18 -6.23 1.77
CA PRO A 71 -6.52 -6.70 1.37
C PRO A 71 -6.89 -6.32 -0.08
N THR A 72 -6.40 -5.18 -0.58
CA THR A 72 -6.70 -4.72 -1.95
C THR A 72 -6.15 -5.65 -3.03
N VAL A 73 -5.23 -6.57 -2.69
CA VAL A 73 -4.75 -7.62 -3.60
C VAL A 73 -5.87 -8.58 -3.98
N ALA A 74 -6.79 -8.87 -3.06
CA ALA A 74 -7.96 -9.70 -3.32
C ALA A 74 -8.98 -8.99 -4.23
N GLU A 75 -9.14 -7.67 -4.05
CA GLU A 75 -10.08 -6.82 -4.80
C GLU A 75 -9.54 -6.43 -6.18
N ALA A 76 -8.22 -6.45 -6.37
CA ALA A 76 -7.58 -6.06 -7.61
C ALA A 76 -8.02 -6.93 -8.80
N HIS A 77 -8.32 -6.29 -9.93
CA HIS A 77 -8.58 -6.98 -11.20
C HIS A 77 -7.40 -7.89 -11.58
N VAL A 78 -7.68 -9.03 -12.20
CA VAL A 78 -6.69 -10.07 -12.51
C VAL A 78 -5.48 -9.54 -13.30
N THR A 79 -5.71 -8.59 -14.22
CA THR A 79 -4.64 -7.98 -15.04
C THR A 79 -3.79 -6.94 -14.29
N LYS A 80 -4.23 -6.48 -13.11
CA LYS A 80 -3.55 -5.45 -12.30
C LYS A 80 -2.93 -6.02 -11.03
N ARG A 81 -3.37 -7.19 -10.58
CA ARG A 81 -2.91 -7.82 -9.34
C ARG A 81 -1.40 -8.04 -9.30
N ALA A 82 -0.81 -8.54 -10.38
CA ALA A 82 0.64 -8.78 -10.45
C ALA A 82 1.44 -7.46 -10.30
N ALA A 83 0.96 -6.36 -10.88
CA ALA A 83 1.58 -5.05 -10.73
C ALA A 83 1.48 -4.56 -9.28
N LEU A 84 0.29 -4.68 -8.66
CA LEU A 84 0.09 -4.32 -7.26
C LEU A 84 1.00 -5.12 -6.32
N VAL A 85 1.13 -6.43 -6.52
CA VAL A 85 2.06 -7.29 -5.77
C VAL A 85 3.51 -6.81 -5.95
N GLY A 86 3.89 -6.41 -7.16
CA GLY A 86 5.22 -5.86 -7.44
C GLY A 86 5.50 -4.54 -6.71
N ILE A 87 4.48 -3.68 -6.59
CA ILE A 87 4.56 -2.40 -5.86
C ILE A 87 4.68 -2.65 -4.36
N LEU A 88 3.80 -3.48 -3.78
CA LEU A 88 3.82 -3.81 -2.36
C LEU A 88 5.10 -4.54 -1.95
N GLY A 89 5.60 -5.46 -2.78
CA GLY A 89 6.87 -6.14 -2.55
C GLY A 89 8.08 -5.21 -2.59
N ALA A 90 8.07 -4.22 -3.49
CA ALA A 90 9.10 -3.18 -3.53
C ALA A 90 9.03 -2.27 -2.30
N ALA A 91 7.82 -1.87 -1.89
CA ALA A 91 7.61 -1.04 -0.72
C ALA A 91 8.08 -1.75 0.58
N LEU A 92 7.82 -3.05 0.74
CA LEU A 92 8.35 -3.84 1.86
C LEU A 92 9.87 -3.87 1.88
N ALA A 93 10.48 -4.17 0.73
CA ALA A 93 11.93 -4.25 0.61
C ALA A 93 12.60 -2.92 1.03
N ARG A 94 12.01 -1.80 0.61
CA ARG A 94 12.47 -0.47 1.00
C ARG A 94 12.23 -0.17 2.48
N ALA A 95 11.01 -0.41 2.97
CA ALA A 95 10.61 -0.11 4.35
C ALA A 95 11.43 -0.91 5.39
N LEU A 96 11.88 -2.10 5.00
CA LEU A 96 12.69 -3.00 5.82
C LEU A 96 14.20 -2.86 5.56
N ASN A 97 14.61 -1.95 4.66
CA ASN A 97 16.00 -1.82 4.21
C ASN A 97 16.61 -3.15 3.71
N ASP A 98 15.80 -3.95 3.03
CA ASP A 98 16.06 -5.32 2.56
C ASP A 98 15.76 -5.45 1.05
N GLU A 99 16.40 -4.59 0.26
CA GLU A 99 16.21 -4.52 -1.21
C GLU A 99 16.59 -5.83 -1.93
N HIS A 100 17.55 -6.57 -1.38
CA HIS A 100 17.98 -7.86 -1.94
C HIS A 100 16.88 -8.93 -1.86
N SER A 101 15.96 -8.83 -0.89
CA SER A 101 14.84 -9.75 -0.71
C SER A 101 13.57 -9.34 -1.45
N ARG A 102 13.58 -8.29 -2.28
CA ARG A 102 12.41 -7.81 -3.04
C ARG A 102 11.63 -8.92 -3.75
N ARG A 103 12.34 -9.77 -4.52
CA ARG A 103 11.70 -10.87 -5.27
C ARG A 103 11.03 -11.88 -4.34
N TRP A 104 11.62 -12.09 -3.16
CA TRP A 104 11.06 -12.95 -2.14
C TRP A 104 9.78 -12.36 -1.54
N TYR A 105 9.75 -11.05 -1.22
CA TYR A 105 8.53 -10.37 -0.76
C TYR A 105 7.40 -10.44 -1.77
N CYS A 106 7.66 -10.20 -3.07
CA CYS A 106 6.64 -10.36 -4.11
C CYS A 106 6.04 -11.77 -4.11
N ARG A 107 6.89 -12.80 -3.98
CA ARG A 107 6.44 -14.21 -3.92
C ARG A 107 5.64 -14.49 -2.65
N LEU A 108 6.06 -13.93 -1.51
CA LEU A 108 5.36 -14.08 -0.23
C LEU A 108 3.93 -13.54 -0.32
N ILE A 109 3.77 -12.32 -0.87
CA ILE A 109 2.45 -11.70 -1.06
C ILE A 109 1.60 -12.53 -2.05
N TRP A 110 2.20 -13.01 -3.14
CA TRP A 110 1.50 -13.87 -4.10
C TRP A 110 1.03 -15.20 -3.49
N ASN A 111 1.85 -15.80 -2.63
CA ASN A 111 1.49 -17.01 -1.91
C ASN A 111 0.37 -16.76 -0.88
N ALA A 112 0.40 -15.62 -0.20
CA ALA A 112 -0.66 -15.21 0.72
C ALA A 112 -2.00 -15.03 -0.02
N TRP A 113 -1.99 -14.39 -1.19
CA TRP A 113 -3.17 -14.33 -2.06
C TRP A 113 -3.63 -15.72 -2.51
N SER A 114 -2.70 -16.61 -2.89
CA SER A 114 -3.02 -17.98 -3.29
C SER A 114 -3.68 -18.79 -2.16
N ALA A 115 -3.28 -18.54 -0.91
CA ALA A 115 -3.90 -19.13 0.26
C ALA A 115 -5.27 -18.52 0.58
N GLU A 116 -5.44 -17.20 0.36
CA GLU A 116 -6.72 -16.50 0.49
C GLU A 116 -7.80 -17.10 -0.42
N ILE A 117 -7.49 -17.31 -1.71
CA ILE A 117 -8.44 -17.91 -2.67
C ILE A 117 -8.79 -19.36 -2.34
N GLN A 118 -8.01 -20.01 -1.48
CA GLN A 118 -8.25 -21.37 -1.00
C GLN A 118 -8.99 -21.38 0.35
N GLY A 119 -9.45 -20.22 0.84
CA GLY A 119 -10.18 -20.10 2.10
C GLY A 119 -9.30 -20.17 3.36
N ARG A 120 -7.97 -20.03 3.22
CA ARG A 120 -7.02 -20.13 4.34
C ARG A 120 -6.66 -18.80 4.99
N GLY A 121 -7.29 -17.70 4.59
CA GLY A 121 -7.07 -16.36 5.16
C GLY A 121 -5.62 -15.86 5.04
N GLY A 122 -4.91 -16.24 3.97
CA GLY A 122 -3.47 -16.03 3.83
C GLY A 122 -3.05 -14.56 3.87
N LEU A 123 -3.88 -13.63 3.37
CA LEU A 123 -3.58 -12.19 3.42
C LEU A 123 -3.66 -11.66 4.86
N GLN A 124 -4.65 -12.11 5.63
CA GLN A 124 -4.80 -11.76 7.04
C GLN A 124 -3.64 -12.30 7.89
N VAL A 125 -3.22 -13.55 7.64
CA VAL A 125 -2.07 -14.15 8.31
C VAL A 125 -0.80 -13.36 8.00
N LEU A 126 -0.55 -13.02 6.73
CA LEU A 126 0.61 -12.22 6.35
C LEU A 126 0.59 -10.83 7.01
N ALA A 127 -0.55 -10.15 7.04
CA ALA A 127 -0.71 -8.86 7.69
C ALA A 127 -0.35 -8.93 9.18
N ALA A 128 -0.80 -9.98 9.90
CA ALA A 128 -0.47 -10.18 11.31
C ALA A 128 1.04 -10.41 11.52
N GLN A 129 1.69 -11.20 10.66
CA GLN A 129 3.12 -11.46 10.77
C GLN A 129 3.98 -10.22 10.46
N LEU A 130 3.55 -9.39 9.50
CA LEU A 130 4.19 -8.10 9.22
C LEU A 130 4.00 -7.12 10.36
N ALA A 131 2.82 -7.07 10.99
CA ALA A 131 2.57 -6.24 12.16
C ALA A 131 3.51 -6.64 13.30
N ARG A 132 3.68 -7.96 13.53
CA ARG A 132 4.61 -8.44 14.55
C ARG A 132 6.06 -8.09 14.22
N LEU A 133 6.46 -8.24 12.97
CA LEU A 133 7.80 -7.86 12.50
C LEU A 133 8.09 -6.37 12.72
N ASP A 134 7.13 -5.49 12.46
CA ASP A 134 7.31 -4.05 12.66
C ASP A 134 7.43 -3.70 14.15
N VAL A 135 6.71 -4.40 15.04
CA VAL A 135 6.89 -4.30 16.50
C VAL A 135 8.30 -4.74 16.90
N ASP A 136 8.78 -5.89 16.46
CA ASP A 136 10.14 -6.35 16.84
C ASP A 136 11.22 -5.38 16.34
N ARG A 137 11.01 -4.76 15.18
CA ARG A 137 11.93 -3.74 14.64
C ARG A 137 11.99 -2.50 15.54
N GLN A 138 10.87 -2.12 16.14
CA GLN A 138 10.81 -1.02 17.10
C GLN A 138 11.47 -1.40 18.44
N GLU A 139 11.33 -2.65 18.88
CA GLU A 139 11.85 -3.12 20.17
C GLU A 139 13.34 -3.50 20.14
N TRP A 140 13.81 -4.14 19.06
CA TRP A 140 15.14 -4.76 19.00
C TRP A 140 16.19 -3.89 18.30
N GLY A 141 15.80 -2.71 17.82
CA GLY A 141 16.68 -1.81 17.08
C GLY A 141 16.96 -2.32 15.67
N GLU A 142 18.23 -2.68 15.37
CA GLU A 142 18.64 -3.03 14.01
C GLU A 142 18.39 -4.51 13.69
N LEU A 143 17.25 -4.78 13.03
CA LEU A 143 16.91 -6.12 12.55
C LEU A 143 17.64 -6.42 11.22
N ARG A 144 18.75 -7.17 11.28
CA ARG A 144 19.63 -7.42 10.12
C ARG A 144 18.99 -8.24 8.99
N GLN A 145 18.10 -9.17 9.31
CA GLN A 145 17.53 -10.13 8.34
C GLN A 145 16.01 -10.27 8.50
N PRO A 146 15.24 -9.23 8.14
CA PRO A 146 13.78 -9.23 8.29
C PRO A 146 13.11 -10.34 7.47
N ALA A 147 13.56 -10.58 6.23
CA ALA A 147 13.01 -11.65 5.39
C ALA A 147 13.17 -13.04 6.02
N ALA A 148 14.32 -13.34 6.65
CA ALA A 148 14.57 -14.63 7.28
C ALA A 148 13.66 -14.88 8.48
N LEU A 149 13.48 -13.87 9.35
CA LEU A 149 12.58 -13.94 10.49
C LEU A 149 11.13 -14.14 10.05
N LEU A 150 10.69 -13.37 9.06
CA LEU A 150 9.35 -13.48 8.50
C LEU A 150 9.11 -14.84 7.83
N ALA A 151 10.09 -15.36 7.09
CA ALA A 151 10.03 -16.69 6.49
C ALA A 151 9.87 -17.80 7.54
N CYS A 152 10.60 -17.70 8.65
CA CYS A 152 10.48 -18.63 9.77
C CYS A 152 9.06 -18.63 10.34
N ARG A 153 8.52 -17.44 10.64
CA ARG A 153 7.19 -17.28 11.23
C ARG A 153 6.07 -17.78 10.34
N VAL A 154 6.09 -17.42 9.07
CA VAL A 154 5.05 -17.82 8.11
C VAL A 154 5.03 -19.35 7.95
N LYS A 155 6.20 -20.02 7.99
CA LYS A 155 6.27 -21.48 7.99
C LYS A 155 5.64 -22.07 9.27
N THR A 156 6.02 -21.55 10.43
CA THR A 156 5.51 -22.04 11.72
C THR A 156 3.99 -21.85 11.85
N THR A 157 3.44 -20.72 11.38
CA THR A 157 1.99 -20.49 11.38
C THR A 157 1.26 -21.44 10.42
N GLY A 158 1.85 -21.77 9.27
CA GLY A 158 1.28 -22.75 8.33
C GLY A 158 1.26 -24.18 8.88
N THR A 159 2.21 -24.56 9.72
CA THR A 159 2.28 -25.90 10.34
C THR A 159 1.31 -26.12 11.50
N HIS A 160 0.78 -25.05 12.12
CA HIS A 160 -0.13 -25.16 13.26
C HIS A 160 -1.61 -25.36 12.88
N MET A 161 -1.95 -25.49 11.59
CA MET A 161 -3.31 -25.73 11.10
C MET A 161 -3.57 -27.17 10.62
N GLU A 162 -2.57 -28.06 10.66
CA GLU A 162 -2.69 -29.47 10.23
C GLU A 162 -2.82 -30.44 11.43
N SER A 163 -3.18 -29.94 12.61
CA SER A 163 -3.22 -30.73 13.85
C SER A 163 -4.44 -30.41 14.71
N GLU A 164 -5.65 -30.53 14.16
CA GLU A 164 -6.89 -30.78 14.91
C GLU A 164 -7.80 -31.72 14.11
#